data_AF-A0A1E3VQA5-F1
#
_entry.id   AF-A0A1E3VQA5-F1
#
_cell.length_a   1.000
_cell.length_b   1.000
_cell.length_c   1.000
_cell.angle_alpha   90.00
_cell.angle_beta   90.00
_cell.angle_gamma   90.00
#
_symmetry.space_group_name_H-M   'P 1'
#
loop_
_entity.id
_entity.type
_entity.pdbx_description
1 polymer ?
#
loop_
_entity_poly.entity_id
_entity_poly.type
_entity_poly.pdbx_seq_one_letter_code
_entity_poly.pdbx_strand_id
1 'polypeptide(L)'
;MLNLIAKGKPLGQLLVFRASVATPLLLELALRQPRLRWLMGRQAASIGNGKVDDPDLARRLLAICDEPAYRAWEDAAHPKSEPVAFESLPVPDLAAKWVEIMSRSDIEIERDHQWYDLYDYQHTLTVREPLKGLALVKAILEIEDNPNLLGILSAGMLEDLIPYEDGPVVDAVVAEAADNPQFQDLLCGVWFDQLSAQVVARLKWACGQRRP
;
A
#
# COMPACT_ATOMS: atom_id res chain seq x y z
N MET A 1 23.53 -6.55 -5.93
CA MET A 1 23.29 -5.91 -7.24
C MET A 1 22.20 -6.60 -8.10
N LEU A 2 21.44 -7.58 -7.55
CA LEU A 2 20.37 -8.32 -8.25
C LEU A 2 18.95 -7.96 -7.76
N ASN A 3 18.80 -6.94 -6.90
CA ASN A 3 17.56 -6.67 -6.16
C ASN A 3 16.54 -5.75 -6.86
N LEU A 4 16.87 -5.12 -8.01
CA LEU A 4 15.91 -4.21 -8.69
C LEU A 4 15.18 -4.81 -9.90
N ILE A 5 15.74 -5.84 -10.55
CA ILE A 5 14.96 -6.64 -11.53
C ILE A 5 13.98 -7.57 -10.77
N ALA A 6 14.27 -7.85 -9.50
CA ALA A 6 13.59 -8.83 -8.63
C ALA A 6 12.19 -8.44 -8.16
N LYS A 7 11.78 -7.17 -8.20
CA LYS A 7 10.42 -6.77 -7.78
C LYS A 7 9.32 -7.18 -8.76
N GLY A 8 9.65 -7.77 -9.92
CA GLY A 8 8.68 -8.08 -10.98
C GLY A 8 8.02 -6.85 -11.61
N LYS A 9 8.16 -5.66 -11.01
CA LYS A 9 7.63 -4.38 -11.49
C LYS A 9 8.05 -4.08 -12.93
N PRO A 10 9.34 -4.20 -13.34
CA PRO A 10 9.71 -3.94 -14.73
C PRO A 10 9.05 -4.91 -15.71
N LEU A 11 8.97 -6.20 -15.36
CA LEU A 11 8.32 -7.21 -16.20
C LEU A 11 6.81 -6.96 -16.28
N GLY A 12 6.16 -6.67 -15.15
CA GLY A 12 4.74 -6.29 -15.10
C GLY A 12 4.46 -5.01 -15.88
N GLN A 13 5.28 -3.98 -15.74
CA GLN A 13 5.17 -2.72 -16.49
C GLN A 13 5.41 -2.91 -18.00
N LEU A 14 6.35 -3.77 -18.39
CA LEU A 14 6.54 -4.14 -19.79
C LEU A 14 5.31 -4.83 -20.37
N LEU A 15 4.70 -5.75 -19.60
CA LEU A 15 3.47 -6.42 -20.00
C LEU A 15 2.26 -5.45 -20.03
N VAL A 16 2.20 -4.45 -19.15
CA VAL A 16 1.09 -3.46 -19.10
C VAL A 16 1.23 -2.41 -20.20
N PHE A 17 2.37 -1.74 -20.27
CA PHE A 17 2.51 -0.52 -21.09
C PHE A 17 3.05 -0.79 -22.48
N ARG A 18 3.66 -1.97 -22.69
CA ARG A 18 4.41 -2.30 -23.91
C ARG A 18 4.17 -3.74 -24.38
N ALA A 19 3.02 -4.32 -24.07
CA ALA A 19 2.70 -5.74 -24.33
C ALA A 19 3.01 -6.17 -25.77
N SER A 20 2.56 -5.40 -26.76
CA SER A 20 2.71 -5.71 -28.19
C SER A 20 4.17 -5.76 -28.66
N VAL A 21 5.04 -4.94 -28.06
CA VAL A 21 6.47 -4.87 -28.40
C VAL A 21 7.27 -5.86 -27.57
N ALA A 22 6.96 -5.97 -26.28
CA ALA A 22 7.71 -6.79 -25.34
C ALA A 22 7.44 -8.29 -25.52
N THR A 23 6.21 -8.67 -25.86
CA THR A 23 5.80 -10.09 -25.85
C THR A 23 6.57 -10.98 -26.83
N PRO A 24 6.77 -10.60 -28.11
CA PRO A 24 7.56 -11.42 -29.03
C PRO A 24 9.01 -11.63 -28.54
N LEU A 25 9.61 -10.59 -27.96
CA LEU A 25 10.97 -10.63 -27.41
C LEU A 25 11.04 -11.49 -26.14
N LEU A 26 10.05 -11.36 -25.25
CA LEU A 26 9.93 -12.16 -24.04
C LEU A 26 9.77 -13.65 -24.38
N LEU A 27 8.97 -13.98 -25.40
CA LEU A 27 8.84 -15.35 -25.89
C LEU A 27 10.18 -15.92 -26.36
N GLU A 28 10.93 -15.18 -27.18
CA GLU A 28 12.25 -15.62 -27.66
C GLU A 28 13.25 -15.80 -26.51
N LEU A 29 13.31 -14.84 -25.59
CA LEU A 29 14.25 -14.86 -24.47
C LEU A 29 13.90 -15.96 -23.47
N ALA A 30 12.62 -16.19 -23.19
CA ALA A 30 12.17 -17.18 -22.22
C ALA A 30 12.49 -18.61 -22.66
N LEU A 31 12.51 -18.89 -23.97
CA LEU A 31 12.98 -20.17 -24.51
C LEU A 31 14.45 -20.44 -24.16
N ARG A 32 15.27 -19.39 -24.03
CA ARG A 32 16.72 -19.49 -23.75
C ARG A 32 17.07 -19.27 -22.28
N GLN A 33 16.17 -18.71 -21.49
CA GLN A 33 16.42 -18.28 -20.11
C GLN A 33 15.39 -18.91 -19.16
N PRO A 34 15.69 -20.08 -18.54
CA PRO A 34 14.80 -20.71 -17.57
C PRO A 34 14.38 -19.78 -16.42
N ARG A 35 15.30 -18.91 -15.98
CA ARG A 35 15.03 -17.92 -14.94
C ARG A 35 13.99 -16.87 -15.36
N LEU A 36 13.92 -16.54 -16.65
CA LEU A 36 12.88 -15.64 -17.17
C LEU A 36 11.51 -16.33 -17.18
N ARG A 37 11.42 -17.60 -17.59
CA ARG A 37 10.18 -18.40 -17.49
C ARG A 37 9.66 -18.47 -16.06
N TRP A 38 10.57 -18.69 -15.11
CA TRP A 38 10.26 -18.68 -13.69
C TRP A 38 9.77 -17.29 -13.20
N LEU A 39 10.46 -16.20 -13.55
CA LEU A 39 10.01 -14.84 -13.21
C LEU A 39 8.65 -14.49 -13.84
N MET A 40 8.39 -14.96 -15.06
CA MET A 40 7.10 -14.81 -15.72
C MET A 40 5.99 -15.63 -15.06
N GLY A 41 6.34 -16.72 -14.35
CA GLY A 41 5.42 -17.47 -13.49
C GLY A 41 4.69 -16.58 -12.48
N ARG A 42 5.36 -15.58 -11.90
CA ARG A 42 4.74 -14.55 -11.03
C ARG A 42 3.61 -13.78 -11.70
N GLN A 43 3.71 -13.56 -13.01
CA GLN A 43 2.76 -12.75 -13.78
C GLN A 43 1.65 -13.59 -14.41
N ALA A 44 1.62 -14.92 -14.20
CA ALA A 44 0.66 -15.81 -14.86
C ALA A 44 -0.81 -15.39 -14.64
N ALA A 45 -1.22 -15.14 -13.39
CA ALA A 45 -2.56 -14.64 -13.09
C ALA A 45 -2.85 -13.29 -13.76
N SER A 46 -1.88 -12.38 -13.78
CA SER A 46 -1.96 -11.09 -14.47
C SER A 46 -2.16 -11.26 -15.98
N ILE A 47 -1.38 -12.14 -16.62
CA ILE A 47 -1.48 -12.41 -18.06
C ILE A 47 -2.83 -13.05 -18.39
N GLY A 48 -3.31 -13.99 -17.57
CA GLY A 48 -4.61 -14.65 -17.74
C GLY A 48 -5.81 -13.72 -17.56
N ASN A 49 -5.68 -12.68 -16.73
CA ASN A 49 -6.76 -11.73 -16.43
C ASN A 49 -6.80 -10.51 -17.37
N GLY A 50 -6.26 -10.63 -18.58
CA GLY A 50 -6.42 -9.60 -19.63
C GLY A 50 -5.40 -8.46 -19.59
N LYS A 51 -4.28 -8.60 -18.86
CA LYS A 51 -3.18 -7.61 -18.86
C LYS A 51 -2.35 -7.62 -20.16
N VAL A 52 -2.55 -8.62 -21.01
CA VAL A 52 -2.00 -8.70 -22.37
C VAL A 52 -3.20 -8.68 -23.31
N ASP A 53 -3.35 -7.58 -24.06
CA ASP A 53 -4.53 -7.30 -24.87
C ASP A 53 -4.78 -8.34 -25.99
N ASP A 54 -3.71 -8.95 -26.50
CA ASP A 54 -3.77 -9.98 -27.52
C ASP A 54 -3.95 -11.37 -26.87
N PRO A 55 -5.10 -12.04 -27.07
CA PRO A 55 -5.40 -13.33 -26.44
C PRO A 55 -4.47 -14.46 -26.90
N ASP A 56 -4.00 -14.41 -28.14
CA ASP A 56 -3.09 -15.43 -28.68
C ASP A 56 -1.69 -15.26 -28.09
N LEU A 57 -1.25 -14.02 -27.91
CA LEU A 57 -0.01 -13.71 -27.22
C LEU A 57 -0.09 -14.07 -25.73
N ALA A 58 -1.19 -13.75 -25.05
CA ALA A 58 -1.43 -14.13 -23.66
C ALA A 58 -1.33 -15.64 -23.47
N ARG A 59 -2.02 -16.41 -24.32
CA ARG A 59 -1.97 -17.88 -24.33
C ARG A 59 -0.56 -18.43 -24.54
N ARG A 60 0.21 -17.84 -25.47
CA ARG A 60 1.60 -18.25 -25.73
C ARG A 60 2.52 -17.95 -24.55
N LEU A 61 2.33 -16.80 -23.88
CA LEU A 61 3.08 -16.45 -22.67
C LEU A 61 2.75 -17.42 -21.53
N LEU A 62 1.46 -17.70 -21.28
CA LEU A 62 1.05 -18.66 -20.24
C LEU A 62 1.64 -20.06 -20.46
N ALA A 63 1.78 -20.49 -21.72
CA ALA A 63 2.37 -21.79 -22.04
C ALA A 63 3.87 -21.90 -21.72
N ILE A 64 4.59 -20.77 -21.58
CA ILE A 64 6.02 -20.75 -21.25
C ILE A 64 6.30 -20.30 -19.81
N CYS A 65 5.34 -19.67 -19.14
CA CYS A 65 5.43 -19.29 -17.75
C CYS A 65 5.56 -20.54 -16.88
N ASP A 66 6.56 -20.56 -16.00
CA ASP A 66 6.68 -21.63 -15.00
C ASP A 66 5.97 -21.20 -13.71
N GLU A 67 4.64 -21.05 -13.80
CA GLU A 67 3.80 -20.71 -12.65
C GLU A 67 3.91 -21.75 -11.53
N PRO A 68 3.89 -23.08 -11.79
CA PRO A 68 4.01 -24.06 -10.72
C PRO A 68 5.33 -23.95 -9.94
N ALA A 69 6.48 -23.79 -10.62
CA ALA A 69 7.76 -23.66 -9.92
C ALA A 69 7.89 -22.30 -9.22
N TYR A 70 7.29 -21.24 -9.75
CA TYR A 70 7.24 -19.95 -9.05
C TYR A 70 6.40 -20.05 -7.78
N ARG A 71 5.19 -20.61 -7.84
CA ARG A 71 4.31 -20.79 -6.68
C ARG A 71 4.93 -21.71 -5.63
N ALA A 72 5.54 -22.82 -6.03
CA ALA A 72 6.21 -23.72 -5.09
C ALA A 72 7.39 -23.03 -4.36
N TRP A 73 8.13 -22.15 -5.04
CA TRP A 73 9.15 -21.33 -4.40
C TRP A 73 8.54 -20.28 -3.47
N GLU A 74 7.45 -19.62 -3.89
CA GLU A 74 6.74 -18.62 -3.10
C GLU A 74 6.18 -19.24 -1.81
N ASP A 75 5.48 -20.37 -1.91
CA ASP A 75 4.95 -21.13 -0.77
C ASP A 75 6.07 -21.58 0.21
N ALA A 76 7.27 -21.88 -0.29
CA ALA A 76 8.41 -22.27 0.53
C ALA A 76 9.17 -21.08 1.14
N ALA A 77 9.18 -19.94 0.45
CA ALA A 77 9.94 -18.75 0.86
C ALA A 77 9.13 -17.78 1.73
N HIS A 78 7.80 -17.91 1.75
CA HIS A 78 6.88 -17.07 2.49
C HIS A 78 6.27 -17.90 3.63
N PRO A 79 6.87 -17.88 4.83
CA PRO A 79 6.20 -18.46 5.99
C PRO A 79 4.85 -17.75 6.14
N LYS A 80 3.75 -18.51 6.19
CA LYS A 80 2.43 -17.95 6.46
C LYS A 80 2.45 -17.34 7.85
N SER A 81 2.60 -16.03 7.94
CA SER A 81 2.37 -15.30 9.17
C SER A 81 0.99 -15.68 9.71
N GLU A 82 0.88 -15.80 11.03
CA GLU A 82 -0.42 -16.04 11.63
C GLU A 82 -1.35 -14.85 11.29
N PRO A 83 -2.57 -15.11 10.80
CA PRO A 83 -3.53 -14.06 10.53
C PRO A 83 -3.79 -13.22 11.78
N VAL A 84 -3.84 -11.90 11.61
CA VAL A 84 -4.15 -10.97 12.70
C VAL A 84 -5.59 -10.49 12.52
N ALA A 85 -6.42 -10.69 13.55
CA ALA A 85 -7.78 -10.15 13.58
C ALA A 85 -7.75 -8.66 13.98
N PHE A 86 -7.32 -7.80 13.07
CA PHE A 86 -7.11 -6.36 13.33
C PHE A 86 -8.36 -5.66 13.87
N GLU A 87 -9.54 -6.07 13.42
CA GLU A 87 -10.84 -5.54 13.85
C GLU A 87 -11.13 -5.77 15.34
N SER A 88 -10.51 -6.81 15.91
CA SER A 88 -10.69 -7.21 17.32
C SER A 88 -9.64 -6.61 18.24
N LEU A 89 -8.58 -5.98 17.71
CA LEU A 89 -7.53 -5.38 18.51
C LEU A 89 -8.01 -4.08 19.19
N PRO A 90 -7.74 -3.89 20.49
CA PRO A 90 -7.81 -2.57 21.11
C PRO A 90 -6.94 -1.56 20.36
N VAL A 91 -7.34 -0.28 20.35
CA VAL A 91 -6.61 0.78 19.61
C VAL A 91 -5.10 0.84 19.95
N PRO A 92 -4.66 0.73 21.21
CA PRO A 92 -3.22 0.73 21.53
C PRO A 92 -2.48 -0.47 20.93
N ASP A 93 -3.08 -1.66 20.96
CA ASP A 93 -2.47 -2.87 20.40
C ASP A 93 -2.43 -2.81 18.87
N LEU A 94 -3.48 -2.24 18.26
CA LEU A 94 -3.54 -1.98 16.83
C LEU A 94 -2.48 -0.96 16.40
N ALA A 95 -2.24 0.09 17.19
CA ALA A 95 -1.19 1.08 16.92
C ALA A 95 0.20 0.44 16.99
N ALA A 96 0.48 -0.34 18.04
CA ALA A 96 1.74 -1.07 18.15
C ALA A 96 1.94 -2.05 16.99
N LYS A 97 0.89 -2.76 16.59
CA LYS A 97 0.93 -3.67 15.44
C LYS A 97 1.14 -2.94 14.12
N TRP A 98 0.54 -1.77 13.94
CA TRP A 98 0.75 -0.91 12.79
C TRP A 98 2.23 -0.51 12.69
N VAL A 99 2.81 0.01 13.77
CA VAL A 99 4.23 0.41 13.81
C VAL A 99 5.15 -0.78 13.51
N GLU A 100 4.88 -1.94 14.12
CA GLU A 100 5.65 -3.16 13.87
C GLU A 100 5.64 -3.55 12.38
N ILE A 101 4.45 -3.61 11.77
CA ILE A 101 4.30 -4.02 10.36
C ILE A 101 4.92 -2.99 9.42
N MET A 102 4.69 -1.70 9.68
CA MET A 102 5.15 -0.61 8.80
C MET A 102 6.66 -0.35 8.92
N SER A 103 7.28 -0.76 10.02
CA SER A 103 8.74 -0.69 10.23
C SER A 103 9.54 -1.77 9.50
N ARG A 104 8.87 -2.78 8.95
CA ARG A 104 9.51 -3.91 8.25
C ARG A 104 10.17 -3.45 6.96
N SER A 105 11.26 -4.10 6.59
CA SER A 105 11.92 -3.86 5.31
C SER A 105 11.03 -4.29 4.14
N ASP A 106 11.28 -3.73 2.94
CA ASP A 106 10.61 -4.15 1.70
C ASP A 106 10.61 -5.67 1.50
N ILE A 107 11.68 -6.36 1.90
CA ILE A 107 11.83 -7.82 1.74
C ILE A 107 10.91 -8.56 2.72
N GLU A 108 10.79 -8.07 3.94
CA GLU A 108 9.89 -8.64 4.95
C GLU A 108 8.43 -8.39 4.58
N ILE A 109 8.09 -7.19 4.11
CA ILE A 109 6.74 -6.86 3.60
C ILE A 109 6.37 -7.76 2.41
N GLU A 110 7.27 -7.95 1.45
CA GLU A 110 7.02 -8.85 0.31
C GLU A 110 6.76 -10.30 0.77
N ARG A 111 7.31 -10.70 1.92
CA ARG A 111 7.20 -12.06 2.46
C ARG A 111 6.07 -12.24 3.46
N ASP A 112 5.41 -11.17 3.86
CA ASP A 112 4.44 -11.17 4.94
C ASP A 112 3.06 -10.68 4.48
N HIS A 113 2.06 -11.55 4.60
CA HIS A 113 0.67 -11.23 4.29
C HIS A 113 0.07 -10.18 5.23
N GLN A 114 0.59 -10.04 6.46
CA GLN A 114 0.06 -9.08 7.45
C GLN A 114 0.12 -7.63 6.96
N TRP A 115 1.07 -7.28 6.09
CA TRP A 115 1.10 -5.93 5.51
C TRP A 115 -0.10 -5.67 4.60
N TYR A 116 -0.45 -6.64 3.75
CA TYR A 116 -1.61 -6.55 2.86
C TYR A 116 -2.91 -6.56 3.65
N ASP A 117 -3.03 -7.46 4.65
CA ASP A 117 -4.21 -7.54 5.51
C ASP A 117 -4.40 -6.24 6.32
N LEU A 118 -3.31 -5.64 6.82
CA LEU A 118 -3.35 -4.35 7.49
C LEU A 118 -3.80 -3.25 6.52
N TYR A 119 -3.27 -3.22 5.29
CA TYR A 119 -3.64 -2.24 4.28
C TYR A 119 -5.14 -2.32 3.92
N ASP A 120 -5.67 -3.53 3.71
CA ASP A 120 -7.09 -3.76 3.43
C ASP A 120 -7.98 -3.35 4.62
N TYR A 121 -7.55 -3.67 5.84
CA TYR A 121 -8.24 -3.25 7.06
C TYR A 121 -8.22 -1.73 7.23
N GLN A 122 -7.08 -1.07 7.00
CA GLN A 122 -6.96 0.39 7.04
C GLN A 122 -7.92 1.05 6.07
N HIS A 123 -7.97 0.59 4.81
CA HIS A 123 -8.90 1.12 3.83
C HIS A 123 -10.36 0.96 4.28
N THR A 124 -10.70 -0.19 4.86
CA THR A 124 -12.03 -0.42 5.44
C THR A 124 -12.31 0.53 6.60
N LEU A 125 -11.32 0.75 7.47
CA LEU A 125 -11.42 1.61 8.64
C LEU A 125 -11.65 3.08 8.26
N THR A 126 -10.90 3.60 7.29
CA THR A 126 -11.02 5.01 6.86
C THR A 126 -12.36 5.27 6.16
N VAL A 127 -12.88 4.30 5.39
CA VAL A 127 -14.16 4.44 4.70
C VAL A 127 -15.36 4.27 5.63
N ARG A 128 -15.33 3.29 6.54
CA ARG A 128 -16.52 2.91 7.33
C ARG A 128 -16.56 3.51 8.73
N GLU A 129 -15.40 3.70 9.35
CA GLU A 129 -15.26 4.14 10.74
C GLU A 129 -14.17 5.23 10.87
N PRO A 130 -14.26 6.35 10.13
CA PRO A 130 -13.18 7.34 10.04
C PRO A 130 -12.78 7.95 11.40
N LEU A 131 -13.71 8.05 12.35
CA LEU A 131 -13.39 8.51 13.71
C LEU A 131 -12.56 7.48 14.51
N LYS A 132 -12.76 6.18 14.27
CA LYS A 132 -11.90 5.12 14.82
C LYS A 132 -10.54 5.13 14.12
N GLY A 133 -10.51 5.41 12.81
CA GLY A 133 -9.29 5.70 12.07
C GLY A 133 -8.50 6.86 12.68
N LEU A 134 -9.17 7.98 13.00
CA LEU A 134 -8.53 9.12 13.65
C LEU A 134 -8.00 8.76 15.05
N ALA A 135 -8.73 7.98 15.84
CA ALA A 135 -8.26 7.48 17.12
C ALA A 135 -7.00 6.60 16.99
N LEU A 136 -6.91 5.78 15.93
CA LEU A 136 -5.71 5.00 15.62
C LEU A 136 -4.53 5.89 15.22
N VAL A 137 -4.74 6.89 14.35
CA VAL A 137 -3.70 7.86 13.98
C VAL A 137 -3.10 8.52 15.23
N LYS A 138 -3.95 8.96 16.15
CA LYS A 138 -3.52 9.55 17.42
C LYS A 138 -2.70 8.57 18.27
N ALA A 139 -3.17 7.33 18.42
CA ALA A 139 -2.46 6.31 19.19
C ALA A 139 -1.12 5.91 18.57
N ILE A 140 -0.99 5.92 17.24
CA ILE A 140 0.30 5.71 16.56
C ILE A 140 1.23 6.88 16.86
N LEU A 141 0.72 8.11 16.80
CA LEU A 141 1.51 9.32 17.04
C LEU A 141 2.05 9.41 18.48
N GLU A 142 1.37 8.79 19.44
CA GLU A 142 1.83 8.67 20.83
C GLU A 142 3.04 7.75 21.00
N ILE A 143 3.29 6.82 20.08
CA ILE A 143 4.34 5.79 20.20
C ILE A 143 5.42 5.86 19.12
N GLU A 144 5.24 6.70 18.10
CA GLU A 144 6.13 6.78 16.93
C GLU A 144 6.57 8.22 16.64
N ASP A 145 7.88 8.38 16.41
CA ASP A 145 8.53 9.67 16.12
C ASP A 145 9.37 9.66 14.82
N ASN A 146 9.50 8.51 14.16
CA ASN A 146 10.25 8.34 12.93
C ASN A 146 9.59 9.11 11.78
N PRO A 147 10.26 10.13 11.20
CA PRO A 147 9.66 10.98 10.18
C PRO A 147 9.25 10.23 8.91
N ASN A 148 9.89 9.10 8.60
CA ASN A 148 9.50 8.30 7.43
C ASN A 148 8.17 7.58 7.67
N LEU A 149 7.95 7.03 8.86
CA LEU A 149 6.70 6.37 9.20
C LEU A 149 5.57 7.37 9.37
N LEU A 150 5.85 8.53 9.98
CA LEU A 150 4.88 9.62 10.08
C LEU A 150 4.50 10.19 8.70
N GLY A 151 5.44 10.25 7.75
CA GLY A 151 5.13 10.61 6.36
C GLY A 151 4.22 9.60 5.66
N ILE A 152 4.37 8.30 5.96
CA ILE A 152 3.46 7.27 5.44
C ILE A 152 2.08 7.36 6.12
N LEU A 153 2.04 7.67 7.41
CA LEU A 153 0.80 7.87 8.16
C LEU A 153 0.03 9.08 7.62
N SER A 154 0.72 10.19 7.31
CA SER A 154 0.11 11.42 6.78
C SER A 154 -0.43 11.22 5.37
N ALA A 155 0.39 10.74 4.43
CA ALA A 155 0.02 10.54 3.02
C ALA A 155 -0.79 9.25 2.77
N GLY A 156 -1.19 8.57 3.83
CA GLY A 156 -2.00 7.35 3.78
C GLY A 156 -3.23 7.50 4.67
N MET A 157 -3.21 6.89 5.85
CA MET A 157 -4.40 6.77 6.70
C MET A 157 -5.05 8.11 7.06
N LEU A 158 -4.25 9.14 7.39
CA LEU A 158 -4.80 10.45 7.74
C LEU A 158 -5.42 11.15 6.53
N GLU A 159 -4.83 11.02 5.34
CA GLU A 159 -5.41 11.53 4.09
C GLU A 159 -6.72 10.81 3.77
N ASP A 160 -6.70 9.49 3.79
CA ASP A 160 -7.82 8.63 3.39
C ASP A 160 -9.06 8.76 4.29
N LEU A 161 -8.88 9.10 5.57
CA LEU A 161 -10.03 9.26 6.50
C LEU A 161 -10.76 10.59 6.34
N ILE A 162 -10.17 11.58 5.66
CA ILE A 162 -10.75 12.92 5.53
C ILE A 162 -11.80 12.90 4.40
N PRO A 163 -13.09 13.15 4.71
CA PRO A 163 -14.14 13.11 3.70
C PRO A 163 -14.08 14.34 2.78
N TYR A 164 -14.63 14.18 1.58
CA TYR A 164 -14.80 15.25 0.60
C TYR A 164 -15.58 16.45 1.16
N GLU A 165 -16.71 16.16 1.80
CA GLU A 165 -17.62 17.13 2.39
C GLU A 165 -17.28 17.41 3.85
N ASP A 166 -17.66 18.60 4.30
CA ASP A 166 -17.49 19.01 5.68
C ASP A 166 -18.35 18.16 6.64
N GLY A 167 -17.92 18.02 7.89
CA GLY A 167 -18.66 17.25 8.88
C GLY A 167 -17.85 16.82 10.10
N PRO A 168 -18.38 15.87 10.89
CA PRO A 168 -17.83 15.51 12.21
C PRO A 168 -16.37 15.04 12.18
N VAL A 169 -15.93 14.41 11.10
CA VAL A 169 -14.53 13.98 10.94
C VAL A 169 -13.61 15.19 10.77
N VAL A 170 -13.99 16.15 9.91
CA VAL A 170 -13.24 17.38 9.70
C VAL A 170 -13.21 18.22 10.98
N ASP A 171 -14.32 18.29 11.71
CA ASP A 171 -14.37 18.93 13.03
C ASP A 171 -13.36 18.31 14.00
N ALA A 172 -13.32 16.98 14.08
CA ALA A 172 -12.40 16.27 14.97
C ALA A 172 -10.93 16.47 14.57
N VAL A 173 -10.61 16.43 13.27
CA VAL A 173 -9.24 16.67 12.76
C VAL A 173 -8.78 18.10 13.07
N VAL A 174 -9.64 19.10 12.83
CA VAL A 174 -9.31 20.51 13.11
C VAL A 174 -9.14 20.74 14.62
N ALA A 175 -9.99 20.15 15.45
CA ALA A 175 -9.87 20.24 16.90
C ALA A 175 -8.57 19.61 17.40
N GLU A 176 -8.22 18.41 16.92
CA GLU A 176 -6.98 17.75 17.32
C GLU A 176 -5.75 18.57 16.91
N ALA A 177 -5.71 19.09 15.68
CA ALA A 177 -4.60 19.92 15.22
C ALA A 177 -4.46 21.24 16.00
N ALA A 178 -5.55 21.77 16.58
CA ALA A 178 -5.50 22.97 17.40
C ALA A 178 -4.89 22.72 18.80
N ASP A 179 -5.03 21.51 19.32
CA ASP A 179 -4.64 21.15 20.69
C ASP A 179 -3.36 20.29 20.75
N ASN A 180 -2.94 19.68 19.62
CA ASN A 180 -1.80 18.78 19.54
C ASN A 180 -0.81 19.21 18.42
N PRO A 181 0.33 19.84 18.77
CA PRO A 181 1.32 20.30 17.80
C PRO A 181 1.92 19.19 16.93
N GLN A 182 2.09 17.98 17.48
CA GLN A 182 2.61 16.84 16.72
C GLN A 182 1.60 16.39 15.66
N PHE A 183 0.30 16.42 16.01
CA PHE A 183 -0.76 16.12 15.05
C PHE A 183 -0.90 17.22 14.00
N GLN A 184 -0.71 18.49 14.37
CA GLN A 184 -0.65 19.60 13.42
C GLN A 184 0.47 19.40 12.39
N ASP A 185 1.68 19.05 12.85
CA ASP A 185 2.80 18.78 11.96
C ASP A 185 2.51 17.56 11.05
N LEU A 186 1.85 16.52 11.57
CA LEU A 186 1.39 15.36 10.77
C LEU A 186 0.38 15.78 9.69
N LEU A 187 -0.61 16.62 10.04
CA LEU A 187 -1.64 17.12 9.12
C LEU A 187 -1.03 17.94 7.98
N CYS A 188 0.09 18.63 8.21
CA CYS A 188 0.82 19.34 7.16
C CYS A 188 1.38 18.43 6.06
N GLY A 189 1.46 17.11 6.30
CA GLY A 189 1.88 16.11 5.33
C GLY A 189 0.76 15.53 4.45
N VAL A 190 -0.49 15.98 4.62
CA VAL A 190 -1.66 15.49 3.88
C VAL A 190 -1.87 16.27 2.57
N TRP A 191 -2.27 15.58 1.52
CA TRP A 191 -2.59 16.18 0.22
C TRP A 191 -4.11 16.42 0.12
N PHE A 192 -4.50 17.63 -0.28
CA PHE A 192 -5.91 18.06 -0.24
C PHE A 192 -6.58 18.14 -1.63
N ASP A 193 -5.96 17.54 -2.66
CA ASP A 193 -6.30 17.76 -4.07
C ASP A 193 -7.71 17.32 -4.46
N GLN A 194 -8.31 16.42 -3.68
CA GLN A 194 -9.63 15.87 -3.94
C GLN A 194 -10.73 16.39 -2.99
N LEU A 195 -10.46 17.35 -2.11
CA LEU A 195 -11.45 17.80 -1.10
C LEU A 195 -12.25 19.02 -1.58
N SER A 196 -13.43 19.26 -0.98
CA SER A 196 -14.17 20.49 -1.22
C SER A 196 -13.39 21.72 -0.74
N ALA A 197 -13.57 22.87 -1.41
CA ALA A 197 -12.83 24.09 -1.08
C ALA A 197 -13.03 24.54 0.39
N GLN A 198 -14.20 24.26 0.96
CA GLN A 198 -14.51 24.52 2.37
C GLN A 198 -13.63 23.68 3.31
N VAL A 199 -13.56 22.37 3.08
CA VAL A 199 -12.72 21.47 3.88
C VAL A 199 -11.25 21.85 3.74
N VAL A 200 -10.77 22.12 2.52
CA VAL A 200 -9.39 22.57 2.29
C VAL A 200 -9.05 23.82 3.09
N ALA A 201 -9.94 24.82 3.12
CA ALA A 201 -9.73 26.05 3.86
C ALA A 201 -9.59 25.79 5.38
N ARG A 202 -10.46 24.93 5.93
CA ARG A 202 -10.42 24.55 7.36
C ARG A 202 -9.14 23.82 7.73
N LEU A 203 -8.73 22.83 6.93
CA LEU A 203 -7.53 22.04 7.19
C LEU A 203 -6.26 22.88 7.04
N LYS A 204 -6.16 23.71 6.00
CA LYS A 204 -5.03 24.64 5.84
C LYS A 204 -4.93 25.64 6.99
N TRP A 205 -6.06 26.13 7.48
CA TRP A 205 -6.08 26.99 8.66
C TRP A 205 -5.55 26.25 9.89
N ALA A 206 -5.97 24.98 10.10
CA ALA A 206 -5.49 24.15 11.19
C ALA A 206 -3.98 23.85 11.10
N CYS A 207 -3.42 23.67 9.90
CA CYS A 207 -1.97 23.55 9.67
C CYS A 207 -1.19 24.81 10.07
N GLY A 208 -1.79 26.00 9.90
CA GLY A 208 -1.12 27.29 10.11
C GLY A 208 -1.21 27.87 11.53
N GLN A 209 -1.97 27.24 12.43
CA GLN A 209 -2.21 27.70 13.80
C GLN A 209 -1.12 27.20 14.78
N ARG A 210 0.13 27.62 14.67
CA ARG A 210 1.05 27.43 15.83
C ARG A 210 0.64 28.43 16.90
N ARG A 211 -0.02 27.97 17.97
CA ARG A 211 -0.20 28.81 19.16
C ARG A 211 1.20 29.13 19.72
N PRO A 212 1.50 30.41 20.02
CA PRO A 212 2.79 30.82 20.58
C PRO A 212 3.04 30.23 21.96
#